data_AF-A0A9E2BT61-F1
#
_entry.id   AF-A0A9E2BT61-F1
#
_cell.length_a   1.000
_cell.length_b   1.000
_cell.length_c   1.000
_cell.angle_alpha   90.00
_cell.angle_beta   90.00
_cell.angle_gamma   90.00
#
_symmetry.space_group_name_H-M   'P 1'
#
loop_
_entity.id
_entity.type
_entity.pdbx_description
1 polymer ?
#
loop_
_entity_poly.entity_id
_entity_poly.type
_entity_poly.pdbx_seq_one_letter_code
_entity_poly.pdbx_strand_id
1 'polypeptide(L)' 'MSDKEVLLGQSVGLTGPLVELAPDIINAAKTYFDQVNEKGGVHGREIRTVVLDDGYQAVNTQKTVR' A
#
# COMPACT_ATOMS: atom_id res chain seq x y z
N MET A 1 -20.25 14.00 -5.11
CA MET A 1 -19.70 13.40 -3.88
C MET A 1 -18.20 13.63 -3.92
N SER A 2 -17.62 14.39 -2.99
CA SER A 2 -16.16 14.48 -2.96
C SER A 2 -15.63 13.18 -2.37
N ASP A 3 -14.78 12.47 -3.10
CA ASP A 3 -14.10 11.29 -2.58
C ASP A 3 -13.43 11.63 -1.26
N LYS A 4 -13.85 10.97 -0.18
CA LYS A 4 -13.31 11.17 1.17
C LYS A 4 -11.94 10.54 1.35
N GLU A 5 -11.50 9.72 0.40
CA GLU A 5 -10.30 8.90 0.50
C GLU A 5 -9.35 9.12 -0.68
N VAL A 6 -8.05 8.95 -0.44
CA VAL A 6 -7.01 8.73 -1.45
C VAL A 6 -6.59 7.27 -1.35
N LEU A 7 -6.92 6.47 -2.37
CA LEU A 7 -6.57 5.06 -2.41
C LEU A 7 -5.17 4.87 -3.00
N LEU A 8 -4.27 4.24 -2.23
CA LEU A 8 -2.91 3.89 -2.66
C LEU A 8 -2.78 2.37 -2.74
N GLY A 9 -2.40 1.87 -3.92
CA GLY A 9 -2.08 0.45 -4.13
C GLY A 9 -0.59 0.17 -3.95
N GLN A 10 -0.27 -0.95 -3.31
CA GLN A 10 1.09 -1.46 -3.15
C GLN A 10 1.16 -2.90 -3.67
N SER A 11 1.97 -3.14 -4.69
CA SER A 11 2.37 -4.49 -5.11
C SER A 11 3.62 -4.90 -4.34
N VAL A 12 3.58 -6.02 -3.63
CA VAL A 12 4.70 -6.54 -2.84
C VAL A 12 4.62 -8.06 -2.77
N GLY A 13 5.74 -8.75 -2.64
CA GLY A 13 5.76 -10.20 -2.46
C GLY A 13 5.33 -10.59 -1.04
N LEU A 14 4.02 -10.83 -0.85
CA LEU A 14 3.47 -11.44 0.38
C LEU A 14 3.70 -12.96 0.40
N THR A 15 4.09 -13.53 -0.74
CA THR A 15 4.60 -14.88 -0.89
C THR A 15 5.93 -14.87 -1.65
N GLY A 16 6.57 -16.05 -1.76
CA GLY A 16 7.81 -16.21 -2.52
C GLY A 16 9.08 -15.91 -1.71
N PRO A 17 10.23 -15.76 -2.37
CA PRO A 17 11.55 -15.83 -1.72
C PRO A 17 11.86 -14.63 -0.81
N LEU A 18 11.15 -13.52 -0.95
CA LEU A 18 11.38 -12.29 -0.18
C LEU A 18 10.25 -11.95 0.80
N VAL A 19 9.39 -12.92 1.15
CA VAL A 19 8.23 -12.70 2.03
C VAL A 19 8.61 -12.09 3.38
N GLU A 20 9.79 -12.41 3.91
CA GLU A 20 10.25 -11.91 5.21
C GLU A 20 10.44 -10.38 5.23
N LEU A 21 10.63 -9.73 4.06
CA LEU A 21 10.75 -8.28 3.96
C LEU A 21 9.38 -7.57 3.94
N ALA A 22 8.30 -8.27 3.58
CA ALA A 22 7.01 -7.64 3.35
C ALA A 22 6.43 -6.93 4.59
N PRO A 23 6.47 -7.50 5.81
CA PRO A 23 5.93 -6.83 6.99
C PRO A 23 6.57 -5.47 7.26
N ASP A 24 7.89 -5.37 7.16
CA ASP A 24 8.61 -4.12 7.43
C ASP A 24 8.23 -3.02 6.43
N ILE A 25 8.14 -3.37 5.13
CA ILE A 25 7.76 -2.42 4.07
C ILE A 25 6.32 -1.94 4.28
N ILE A 26 5.38 -2.86 4.54
CA ILE A 26 3.96 -2.54 4.72
C ILE A 26 3.76 -1.71 5.98
N ASN A 27 4.40 -2.09 7.10
CA ASN A 27 4.27 -1.38 8.36
C ASN A 27 4.89 0.01 8.28
N ALA A 28 6.06 0.18 7.65
CA ALA A 28 6.67 1.50 7.46
C ALA A 28 5.76 2.44 6.66
N ALA A 29 5.20 1.95 5.54
CA ALA A 29 4.24 2.72 4.74
C ALA A 29 2.99 3.07 5.55
N LYS A 30 2.40 2.08 6.24
CA LYS A 30 1.20 2.28 7.06
C LYS A 30 1.44 3.30 8.16
N THR A 31 2.51 3.16 8.94
CA THR A 31 2.84 4.10 10.03
C THR A 31 2.99 5.53 9.52
N TYR A 32 3.61 5.72 8.36
CA TYR A 32 3.72 7.05 7.77
C TYR A 32 2.35 7.62 7.37
N PHE A 33 1.51 6.84 6.69
CA PHE A 33 0.20 7.32 6.26
C PHE A 33 -0.78 7.51 7.42
N ASP A 34 -0.71 6.70 8.48
CA ASP A 34 -1.45 6.93 9.72
C ASP A 34 -1.12 8.33 10.28
N GLN A 35 0.16 8.70 10.37
CA GLN A 35 0.58 10.03 10.82
C GLN A 35 0.10 11.17 9.91
N VAL A 36 -0.02 10.92 8.60
CA VAL A 36 -0.58 11.90 7.66
C VAL A 36 -2.08 12.06 7.88
N ASN A 37 -2.80 10.95 8.08
CA ASN A 37 -4.24 10.94 8.35
C ASN A 37 -4.56 11.64 9.68
N GLU A 38 -3.77 11.41 10.73
CA GLU A 38 -3.87 12.10 12.02
C GLU A 38 -3.78 13.64 11.89
N LYS A 39 -3.12 14.14 10.84
CA LYS A 39 -2.97 15.57 10.54
C LYS A 39 -4.04 16.11 9.58
N GLY A 40 -5.11 15.35 9.33
CA GLY A 40 -6.21 15.74 8.45
C GLY A 40 -6.06 15.24 7.01
N GLY A 41 -5.13 14.31 6.76
CA GLY A 41 -4.96 13.67 5.46
C GLY A 41 -4.43 14.62 4.38
N VAL A 42 -4.69 14.27 3.12
CA VAL A 42 -4.25 15.06 1.94
C VAL A 42 -5.44 15.82 1.39
N HIS A 43 -5.40 17.15 1.47
CA HIS A 43 -6.53 18.01 1.09
C HIS A 43 -7.86 17.63 1.78
N GLY A 44 -7.79 17.19 3.04
CA GLY A 44 -8.96 16.75 3.81
C GLY A 44 -9.47 15.34 3.45
N ARG A 45 -8.67 14.55 2.71
CA ARG A 45 -8.99 13.17 2.32
C ARG A 45 -8.07 12.19 3.06
N GLU A 46 -8.65 11.13 3.61
CA GLU A 46 -7.92 10.08 4.31
C GLU A 46 -7.16 9.19 3.31
N ILE A 47 -5.90 8.87 3.58
CA ILE A 47 -5.14 7.91 2.79
C ILE A 47 -5.52 6.50 3.23
N ARG A 48 -5.92 5.67 2.27
CA ARG A 48 -6.14 4.24 2.48
C ARG A 48 -5.17 3.44 1.62
N THR A 49 -4.46 2.49 2.23
CA THR A 49 -3.56 1.59 1.51
C THR A 49 -4.20 0.23 1.23
N VAL A 50 -3.98 -0.31 0.03
CA VAL A 50 -4.31 -1.68 -0.36
C VAL A 50 -3.04 -2.38 -0.80
N VAL A 51 -2.78 -3.55 -0.22
CA VAL A 51 -1.60 -4.36 -0.52
C VAL A 51 -2.02 -5.58 -1.32
N LEU A 52 -1.30 -5.84 -2.42
CA LEU A 52 -1.52 -6.97 -3.31
C LEU A 52 -0.26 -7.81 -3.42
N ASP A 53 -0.43 -9.13 -3.40
CA ASP A 53 0.68 -10.09 -3.54
C ASP A 53 1.10 -10.25 -5.00
N ASP A 54 2.37 -10.00 -5.31
CA ASP A 54 2.96 -10.38 -6.59
C ASP A 54 3.90 -11.60 -6.53
N GLY A 55 4.12 -12.17 -5.35
CA GLY A 55 5.01 -13.32 -5.14
C GLY A 55 6.47 -13.07 -5.53
N TYR A 56 6.90 -11.80 -5.61
CA TYR A 56 8.19 -11.38 -6.15
C TYR A 56 8.41 -11.83 -7.61
N GLN A 57 7.34 -11.83 -8.41
CA GLN A 57 7.38 -12.21 -9.82
C GLN A 57 6.88 -11.06 -10.71
N ALA A 58 7.73 -10.63 -11.65
CA ALA A 58 7.42 -9.52 -12.56
C ALA A 58 6.09 -9.71 -13.33
N VAL A 59 5.73 -10.95 -13.68
CA VAL A 59 4.48 -11.27 -14.38
C VAL A 59 3.24 -10.99 -13.54
N ASN A 60 3.34 -11.12 -12.21
CA ASN A 60 2.24 -10.86 -11.30
C ASN A 60 2.18 -9.38 -10.94
N THR A 61 3.32 -8.69 -10.82
CA THR A 61 3.34 -7.22 -10.68
C THR A 61 2.55 -6.54 -11.80
N GLN A 62 2.68 -7.02 -13.05
CA GLN A 62 1.88 -6.50 -14.15
C GLN A 62 0.36 -6.67 -13.97
N LYS A 63 -0.09 -7.67 -13.19
CA LYS A 63 -1.52 -7.92 -12.93
C LYS A 63 -2.03 -7.06 -11.78
N THR A 64 -1.20 -6.81 -10.77
CA THR A 64 -1.58 -6.07 -9.55
C THR A 64 -1.54 -4.55 -9.73
N VAL A 65 -0.84 -4.03 -10.75
CA VAL A 65 -0.72 -2.58 -11.01
C VAL A 65 -1.62 -2.05 -12.14
N ARG A 66 -2.49 -2.89 -12.70
CA ARG A 66 -3.40 -2.53 -13.80
C ARG A 66 -4.78 -2.12 -13.33
#